data_AF-A0A1R4L9Z2-F1
#
_entry.id   AF-A0A1R4L9Z2-F1
#
_cell.length_a   1.000
_cell.length_b   1.000
_cell.length_c   1.000
_cell.angle_alpha   90.00
_cell.angle_beta   90.00
_cell.angle_gamma   90.00
#
_symmetry.space_group_name_H-M   'P 1'
#
loop_
_entity.id
_entity.type
_entity.pdbx_description
1 polymer ?
#
loop_
_entity_poly.entity_id
_entity_poly.type
_entity_poly.pdbx_seq_one_letter_code
_entity_poly.pdbx_strand_id
1 'polypeptide(L)'
;MDKVQFSVGHITFFYQLTPEQQKLASLTETTTLDLSEWPQFSEQFTSAIQSAIPDELKLPTEKQLNYARRIATDLKVELPEGYQDSALICLAFFAEHKPAHDRMLAIYKGIKGNLLG
;
A
#
# COMPACT_ATOMS: atom_id res chain seq x y z
N MET A 1 -24.81 2.40 -25.24
CA MET A 1 -24.14 1.79 -24.08
C MET A 1 -23.62 2.95 -23.23
N ASP A 2 -24.09 3.07 -22.01
CA ASP A 2 -23.85 4.24 -21.14
C ASP A 2 -22.79 3.98 -20.06
N LYS A 3 -22.31 2.74 -19.95
CA LYS A 3 -21.24 2.33 -19.04
C LYS A 3 -20.18 1.48 -19.73
N VAL A 4 -18.95 1.61 -19.24
CA VAL A 4 -17.83 0.69 -19.49
C VAL A 4 -17.65 -0.15 -18.23
N GLN A 5 -17.60 -1.47 -18.40
CA GLN A 5 -17.39 -2.40 -17.29
C GLN A 5 -16.52 -3.57 -17.76
N PHE A 6 -15.50 -3.89 -16.97
CA PHE A 6 -14.65 -5.06 -17.20
C PHE A 6 -14.07 -5.57 -15.88
N SER A 7 -13.62 -6.82 -15.87
CA SER A 7 -13.09 -7.48 -14.67
C SER A 7 -11.70 -8.07 -14.93
N VAL A 8 -10.82 -7.96 -13.95
CA VAL A 8 -9.48 -8.57 -13.95
C VAL A 8 -9.24 -9.21 -12.58
N GLY A 9 -9.01 -10.53 -12.58
CA GLY A 9 -8.97 -11.31 -11.34
C GLY A 9 -10.28 -11.17 -10.54
N HIS A 10 -10.18 -10.66 -9.31
CA HIS A 10 -11.32 -10.41 -8.42
C HIS A 10 -11.78 -8.94 -8.40
N ILE A 11 -11.22 -8.08 -9.27
CA ILE A 11 -11.54 -6.65 -9.32
C ILE A 11 -12.50 -6.40 -10.48
N THR A 12 -13.53 -5.58 -10.25
CA THR A 12 -14.42 -5.08 -11.30
C THR A 12 -14.25 -3.57 -11.43
N PHE A 13 -13.84 -3.13 -12.61
CA PHE A 13 -13.76 -1.73 -12.97
C PHE A 13 -15.06 -1.33 -13.65
N PHE A 14 -15.65 -0.22 -13.22
CA PHE A 14 -16.82 0.35 -13.85
C PHE A 14 -16.65 1.86 -14.02
N TYR A 15 -17.17 2.36 -15.13
CA TYR A 15 -17.23 3.78 -15.41
C TYR A 15 -18.54 4.11 -16.10
N GLN A 16 -19.28 5.07 -15.55
CA GLN A 16 -20.50 5.60 -16.17
C GLN A 16 -20.11 6.78 -17.05
N LEU A 17 -20.47 6.72 -18.33
CA LEU A 17 -20.23 7.82 -19.26
C LEU A 17 -21.13 9.01 -18.93
N THR A 18 -20.57 10.22 -19.02
CA THR A 18 -21.36 11.46 -18.96
C THR A 18 -22.26 11.59 -20.20
N PRO A 19 -23.34 12.38 -20.15
CA PRO A 19 -24.20 12.60 -21.32
C PRO A 19 -23.44 13.12 -22.55
N GLU A 20 -22.43 13.97 -22.34
CA GLU A 20 -21.55 14.47 -23.40
C GLU A 20 -20.73 13.34 -24.04
N GLN A 21 -20.08 12.51 -23.22
CA GLN A 21 -19.31 11.36 -23.70
C GLN A 21 -20.18 10.35 -24.45
N GLN A 22 -21.41 10.11 -23.98
CA GLN A 22 -22.37 9.23 -24.68
C GLN A 22 -22.73 9.80 -26.05
N LYS A 23 -22.96 11.11 -26.14
CA LYS A 23 -23.21 11.78 -27.42
C LYS A 23 -22.02 11.64 -28.35
N LEU A 24 -20.80 11.87 -27.87
CA LEU A 24 -19.58 11.71 -28.68
C LEU A 24 -19.39 10.26 -29.13
N ALA A 25 -19.59 9.28 -28.24
CA ALA A 25 -19.50 7.85 -28.57
C ALA A 25 -20.54 7.40 -29.61
N SER A 26 -21.71 8.04 -29.68
CA SER A 26 -22.71 7.74 -30.73
C SER A 26 -22.27 8.15 -32.14
N LEU A 27 -21.25 9.01 -32.25
CA LEU A 27 -20.72 9.51 -33.52
C LEU A 27 -19.56 8.67 -34.05
N THR A 28 -19.03 7.72 -33.26
CA THR A 28 -17.86 6.93 -33.65
C THR A 28 -18.25 5.77 -34.57
N GLU A 29 -17.41 5.50 -35.56
CA GLU A 29 -17.44 4.24 -36.29
C GLU A 29 -16.86 3.08 -35.46
N THR A 30 -16.98 1.85 -35.95
CA THR A 30 -16.34 0.70 -35.30
C THR A 30 -14.82 0.85 -35.38
N THR A 31 -14.20 1.09 -34.23
CA THR A 31 -12.75 1.27 -34.09
C THR A 31 -12.22 0.45 -32.92
N THR A 32 -10.93 0.12 -32.94
CA THR A 32 -10.23 -0.56 -31.84
C THR A 32 -9.19 0.40 -31.26
N LEU A 33 -9.22 0.58 -29.95
CA LEU A 33 -8.24 1.36 -29.21
C LEU A 33 -7.39 0.41 -28.37
N ASP A 34 -6.08 0.41 -28.60
CA ASP A 34 -5.15 -0.35 -27.78
C ASP A 34 -4.76 0.47 -26.55
N LEU A 35 -5.24 0.05 -25.38
CA LEU A 35 -4.98 0.72 -24.11
C LEU A 35 -3.52 0.60 -23.67
N SER A 36 -2.73 -0.32 -24.26
CA SER A 36 -1.29 -0.42 -23.98
C SER A 36 -0.51 0.77 -24.53
N GLU A 37 -1.04 1.48 -25.52
CA GLU A 37 -0.45 2.70 -26.07
C GLU A 37 -0.68 3.94 -25.19
N TRP A 38 -1.41 3.81 -24.07
CA TRP A 38 -1.67 4.90 -23.13
C TRP A 38 -0.88 4.71 -21.83
N PRO A 39 0.30 5.33 -21.67
CA PRO A 39 1.19 5.10 -20.52
C PRO A 39 0.51 5.37 -19.18
N GLN A 40 -0.27 6.46 -19.11
CA GLN A 40 -0.99 6.85 -17.90
C GLN A 40 -2.04 5.81 -17.50
N PHE A 41 -2.64 5.12 -18.47
CA PHE A 41 -3.58 4.04 -18.17
C PHE A 41 -2.86 2.89 -17.45
N SER A 42 -1.73 2.41 -17.99
CA SER A 42 -0.98 1.30 -17.39
C SER A 42 -0.52 1.60 -15.96
N GLU A 43 -0.02 2.81 -15.71
CA GLU A 43 0.41 3.23 -14.36
C GLU A 43 -0.76 3.28 -13.38
N GLN A 44 -1.86 3.94 -13.76
CA GLN A 44 -3.06 4.05 -12.90
C GLN A 44 -3.71 2.69 -12.68
N PHE A 45 -3.73 1.83 -13.70
CA PHE A 45 -4.28 0.49 -13.61
C PHE A 45 -3.48 -0.39 -12.65
N THR A 46 -2.15 -0.34 -12.73
CA THR A 46 -1.26 -1.04 -11.79
C THR A 46 -1.48 -0.55 -10.35
N SER A 47 -1.56 0.77 -10.16
CA SER A 47 -1.81 1.38 -8.84
C SER A 47 -3.16 0.95 -8.26
N ALA A 48 -4.22 0.92 -9.09
CA ALA A 48 -5.54 0.46 -8.67
C ALA A 48 -5.53 -1.01 -8.24
N ILE A 49 -4.85 -1.89 -9.00
CA ILE A 49 -4.69 -3.30 -8.63
C ILE A 49 -3.99 -3.44 -7.28
N GLN A 50 -2.86 -2.75 -7.09
CA GLN A 50 -2.10 -2.81 -5.83
C GLN A 50 -2.92 -2.29 -4.64
N SER A 51 -3.72 -1.25 -4.86
CA SER A 51 -4.58 -0.67 -3.82
C SER A 51 -5.73 -1.59 -3.43
N ALA A 52 -6.20 -2.44 -4.35
CA ALA A 52 -7.25 -3.41 -4.09
C ALA A 52 -6.77 -4.67 -3.36
N ILE A 53 -5.45 -4.85 -3.16
CA ILE A 53 -4.92 -5.96 -2.36
C ILE A 53 -5.29 -5.70 -0.88
N PRO A 54 -6.02 -6.60 -0.22
CA PRO A 54 -6.32 -6.48 1.21
C PRO A 54 -5.04 -6.39 2.04
N ASP A 55 -5.03 -5.54 3.08
CA ASP A 55 -3.85 -5.36 3.93
C ASP A 55 -3.38 -6.67 4.60
N GLU A 56 -4.32 -7.58 4.86
CA GLU A 56 -4.08 -8.94 5.37
C GLU A 56 -3.24 -9.80 4.42
N LEU A 57 -3.36 -9.58 3.11
CA LEU A 57 -2.66 -10.33 2.06
C LEU A 57 -1.39 -9.64 1.57
N LYS A 58 -1.08 -8.44 2.07
CA LYS A 58 0.16 -7.74 1.72
C LYS A 58 1.33 -8.38 2.45
N LEU A 59 2.35 -8.75 1.69
CA LEU A 59 3.65 -9.11 2.25
C LEU A 59 4.29 -7.87 2.91
N PRO A 60 4.94 -8.03 4.08
CA PRO A 60 5.69 -6.95 4.70
C PRO A 60 6.90 -6.58 3.83
N THR A 61 7.16 -5.28 3.72
CA THR A 61 8.38 -4.77 3.07
C THR A 61 9.61 -5.05 3.94
N GLU A 62 10.81 -5.13 3.32
CA GLU A 62 12.06 -5.27 4.08
C GLU A 62 12.26 -4.17 5.13
N LYS A 63 11.80 -2.94 4.84
CA LYS A 63 11.82 -1.83 5.80
C LYS A 63 10.98 -2.12 7.04
N GLN A 64 9.79 -2.68 6.86
CA GLN A 64 8.94 -3.10 7.97
C GLN A 64 9.57 -4.26 8.75
N LEU A 65 10.10 -5.28 8.07
CA LEU A 65 10.79 -6.40 8.73
C LEU A 65 11.97 -5.95 9.58
N ASN A 66 12.82 -5.08 9.03
CA ASN A 66 13.98 -4.56 9.74
C ASN A 66 13.56 -3.68 10.93
N TYR A 67 12.47 -2.92 10.80
CA TYR A 67 11.96 -2.13 11.90
C TYR A 67 11.38 -3.01 13.03
N ALA A 68 10.63 -4.06 12.69
CA ALA A 68 10.14 -5.05 13.67
C ALA A 68 11.30 -5.68 14.45
N ARG A 69 12.31 -6.20 13.75
CA ARG A 69 13.52 -6.79 14.36
C ARG A 69 14.24 -5.82 15.29
N ARG A 70 14.32 -4.55 14.89
CA ARG A 70 14.96 -3.50 15.68
C ARG A 70 14.19 -3.20 16.96
N ILE A 71 12.86 -3.01 16.89
CA ILE A 71 12.03 -2.82 18.07
C ILE A 71 12.16 -4.02 19.03
N ALA A 72 12.08 -5.24 18.50
CA ALA A 72 12.23 -6.47 19.28
C ALA A 72 13.58 -6.53 20.02
N THR A 73 14.67 -6.23 19.32
CA THR A 73 16.02 -6.19 19.89
C THR A 73 16.16 -5.09 20.96
N ASP A 74 15.71 -3.89 20.63
CA ASP A 74 15.87 -2.68 21.43
C ASP A 74 15.03 -2.73 22.73
N LEU A 75 13.82 -3.29 22.65
CA LEU A 75 12.92 -3.46 23.80
C LEU A 75 13.04 -4.84 24.47
N LYS A 76 13.85 -5.74 23.91
CA LYS A 76 13.99 -7.15 24.35
C LYS A 76 12.64 -7.89 24.42
N VAL A 77 11.81 -7.71 23.40
CA VAL A 77 10.55 -8.43 23.22
C VAL A 77 10.66 -9.41 22.06
N GLU A 78 9.84 -10.46 22.06
CA GLU A 78 9.82 -11.43 20.97
C GLU A 78 9.13 -10.86 19.73
N LEU A 79 9.52 -11.38 18.56
CA LEU A 79 8.83 -11.07 17.30
C LEU A 79 7.56 -11.91 17.19
N PRO A 80 6.45 -11.36 16.68
CA PRO A 80 5.23 -12.11 16.50
C PRO A 80 5.40 -13.21 15.45
N GLU A 81 4.72 -14.34 15.64
CA GLU A 81 4.71 -15.43 14.69
C GLU A 81 4.13 -14.97 13.34
N GLY A 82 4.71 -15.42 12.22
CA GLY A 82 4.24 -15.06 10.87
C GLY A 82 4.49 -13.60 10.46
N TYR A 83 5.26 -12.81 11.22
CA TYR A 83 5.53 -11.40 10.87
C TYR A 83 6.22 -11.21 9.51
N GLN A 84 6.83 -12.27 8.95
CA GLN A 84 7.47 -12.24 7.63
C GLN A 84 6.49 -12.40 6.48
N ASP A 85 5.28 -12.88 6.77
CA ASP A 85 4.29 -13.28 5.77
C ASP A 85 3.09 -12.33 5.73
N SER A 86 2.95 -11.45 6.73
CA SER A 86 1.84 -10.48 6.80
C SER A 86 2.30 -9.10 7.25
N ALA A 87 2.06 -8.10 6.40
CA ALA A 87 2.25 -6.70 6.74
C ALA A 87 1.36 -6.27 7.90
N LEU A 88 0.17 -6.85 8.05
CA LEU A 88 -0.76 -6.54 9.14
C LEU A 88 -0.16 -6.93 10.50
N ILE A 89 0.45 -8.11 10.60
CA ILE A 89 1.13 -8.57 11.83
C ILE A 89 2.24 -7.59 12.22
N CYS A 90 3.03 -7.12 11.23
CA CYS A 90 4.04 -6.08 11.46
C CYS A 90 3.43 -4.76 11.95
N LEU A 91 2.33 -4.29 11.33
CA LEU A 91 1.66 -3.04 11.69
C LEU A 91 1.06 -3.09 13.11
N ALA A 92 0.43 -4.20 13.48
CA ALA A 92 -0.10 -4.43 14.82
C ALA A 92 1.03 -4.37 15.87
N PHE A 93 2.14 -5.06 15.61
CA PHE A 93 3.33 -5.02 16.46
C PHE A 93 3.90 -3.61 16.62
N PHE A 94 3.92 -2.80 15.55
CA PHE A 94 4.35 -1.40 15.65
C PHE A 94 3.41 -0.57 16.50
N ALA A 95 2.10 -0.71 16.34
CA ALA A 95 1.13 0.05 17.11
C ALA A 95 1.29 -0.17 18.63
N GLU A 96 1.59 -1.41 19.03
CA GLU A 96 1.81 -1.78 20.43
C GLU A 96 3.16 -1.26 20.98
N HIS A 97 4.25 -1.43 20.24
CA HIS A 97 5.60 -1.23 20.79
C HIS A 97 6.26 0.10 20.42
N LYS A 98 5.81 0.79 19.36
CA LYS A 98 6.40 2.06 18.91
C LYS A 98 6.44 3.14 20.01
N PRO A 99 5.38 3.36 20.82
CA PRO A 99 5.44 4.38 21.87
C PRO A 99 6.52 4.11 22.94
N ALA A 100 6.79 2.84 23.26
CA ALA A 100 7.86 2.47 24.19
C ALA A 100 9.24 2.64 23.56
N HIS A 101 9.39 2.22 22.29
CA HIS A 101 10.62 2.36 21.52
C HIS A 101 11.03 3.82 21.35
N ASP A 102 10.09 4.70 20.99
CA ASP A 102 10.34 6.15 20.82
C ASP A 102 10.82 6.80 22.13
N ARG A 103 10.21 6.44 23.27
CA ARG A 103 10.61 6.94 24.60
C ARG A 103 12.03 6.53 24.95
N MET A 104 12.40 5.28 24.71
CA MET A 104 13.75 4.78 24.96
C MET A 104 14.79 5.51 24.11
N LEU A 105 14.51 5.73 22.82
CA LEU A 105 15.39 6.48 21.92
C LEU A 105 15.57 7.94 22.35
N ALA A 106 14.50 8.59 22.83
CA ALA A 106 14.57 9.96 23.33
C ALA A 106 15.50 10.08 24.56
N ILE A 107 15.39 9.15 25.50
CA ILE A 107 16.25 9.08 26.69
C ILE A 107 17.71 8.85 26.28
N TYR A 108 17.98 7.88 25.41
CA TYR A 108 19.33 7.60 24.92
C TYR A 108 19.99 8.83 24.26
N LYS A 109 19.24 9.54 23.40
CA LYS A 109 19.73 10.76 22.74
C LYS A 109 20.00 11.88 23.74
N GLY A 110 19.13 12.07 24.73
CA GLY A 110 19.33 13.05 25.80
C GLY A 110 20.57 12.76 26.66
N ILE A 111 20.80 11.51 27.03
CA ILE A 111 22.01 11.09 27.77
C ILE A 111 23.27 11.31 26.93
N LYS A 112 23.27 10.91 25.65
CA LYS A 112 24.43 11.09 24.76
C LYS A 112 24.76 12.57 24.53
N GLY A 113 23.75 13.43 24.43
CA GLY A 113 23.93 14.88 24.32
C GLY A 113 24.61 15.49 25.55
N ASN A 114 24.30 14.99 26.75
CA ASN A 114 24.90 15.46 28.00
C ASN A 114 26.30 14.92 28.27
N LEU A 115 26.72 13.83 27.63
CA LEU A 115 28.07 13.24 27.79
C LEU A 115 29.13 13.86 26.86
N LEU A 116 28.71 14.68 25.89
CA LEU A 116 29.58 15.34 24.91
C LEU A 116 29.65 16.87 25.11
N GLY A 117 29.10 17.38 26.21
CA GLY A 117 29.11 18.78 26.60
C GLY A 117 30.16 19.11 27.66
#